data_AF-H6BLU4-F1
#
_entry.id   AF-H6BLU4-F1
#
_cell.length_a   1.000
_cell.length_b   1.000
_cell.length_c   1.000
_cell.angle_alpha   90.00
_cell.angle_beta   90.00
_cell.angle_gamma   90.00
#
_symmetry.space_group_name_H-M   'P 1'
#
loop_
_entity.id
_entity.type
_entity.pdbx_description
1 polymer ?
#
loop_
_entity_poly.entity_id
_entity_poly.type
_entity_poly.pdbx_seq_one_letter_code
_entity_poly.pdbx_strand_id
1 'polypeptide(L)'
;MGEKGEKGDQTSPSLLCQFYLHEYHAWPVSTSVIELFDSSWWIWRVVVHYTFFTSPNPDNKGIPSINSPTDAAESAKICFPALQPLVSHHDAFLVACYSAHPLVQMLKNECEKHITSATGRGSRKKYVTGIFEASCLVSLGLVGNASSSSSSSKTLDTDSSDTNNHGLGFGIVSTGKIWEEALGRAVNEFLGLGLESDSTSLSKRSGGRGRFYGCETTGLNASELHDLPAEEVRRKMMDATRRLLRRGRITASSSALRQASGGDGRSSAVKAICLGCAGMVGLESAVREACLEELGSEEAGNNVAIVDGVKAGVGVLYGLVKCGF
;
A
#
# COMPACT_ATOMS: atom_id res chain seq x y z
N MET A 1 -24.08 -52.61 -27.90
CA MET A 1 -24.67 -52.77 -26.54
C MET A 1 -23.62 -53.41 -25.66
N GLY A 2 -22.93 -52.77 -24.73
CA GLY A 2 -22.92 -51.40 -24.24
C GLY A 2 -21.58 -51.21 -23.50
N GLU A 3 -20.97 -50.05 -23.69
CA GLU A 3 -19.68 -49.65 -23.11
C GLU A 3 -19.78 -49.45 -21.59
N LYS A 4 -18.74 -49.86 -20.86
CA LYS A 4 -18.54 -49.54 -19.45
C LYS A 4 -17.89 -48.16 -19.37
N GLY A 5 -18.62 -47.19 -18.81
CA GLY A 5 -18.12 -45.84 -18.56
C GLY A 5 -17.15 -45.79 -17.38
N GLU A 6 -15.98 -45.18 -17.61
CA GLU A 6 -15.06 -44.68 -16.59
C GLU A 6 -15.74 -43.59 -15.75
N LYS A 7 -15.60 -43.69 -14.42
CA LYS A 7 -15.93 -42.60 -13.50
C LYS A 7 -14.73 -41.67 -13.42
N GLY A 8 -14.86 -40.49 -14.04
CA GLY A 8 -13.93 -39.38 -13.88
C GLY A 8 -13.95 -38.83 -12.46
N ASP A 9 -12.77 -38.70 -11.89
CA ASP A 9 -12.44 -38.03 -10.64
C ASP A 9 -12.68 -36.52 -10.79
N GLN A 10 -13.67 -35.98 -10.07
CA GLN A 10 -13.92 -34.54 -10.00
C GLN A 10 -12.92 -33.91 -9.04
N THR A 11 -11.76 -33.54 -9.58
CA THR A 11 -10.85 -32.61 -8.93
C THR A 11 -11.45 -31.20 -8.99
N SER A 12 -11.77 -30.66 -7.82
CA SER A 12 -12.19 -29.26 -7.65
C SER A 12 -11.13 -28.32 -8.23
N PRO A 13 -11.49 -27.30 -9.04
CA PRO A 13 -10.52 -26.41 -9.63
C PRO A 13 -9.91 -25.51 -8.54
N SER A 14 -8.59 -25.60 -8.38
CA SER A 14 -7.78 -24.64 -7.64
C SER A 14 -7.90 -23.26 -8.30
N LEU A 15 -8.18 -22.26 -7.46
CA LEU A 15 -8.48 -20.88 -7.83
C LEU A 15 -7.33 -20.22 -8.59
N LEU A 16 -7.47 -20.13 -9.91
CA LEU A 16 -6.74 -19.18 -10.76
C LEU A 16 -7.39 -17.80 -10.60
N CYS A 17 -6.72 -16.88 -9.93
CA CYS A 17 -7.07 -15.46 -9.98
C CYS A 17 -6.62 -14.90 -11.35
N GLN A 18 -7.52 -14.97 -12.33
CA GLN A 18 -7.26 -14.56 -13.71
C GLN A 18 -7.56 -13.06 -13.84
N PHE A 19 -6.52 -12.23 -13.93
CA PHE A 19 -6.67 -10.79 -14.13
C PHE A 19 -6.82 -10.44 -15.62
N TYR A 20 -7.94 -9.84 -15.99
CA TYR A 20 -8.10 -9.12 -17.26
C TYR A 20 -7.67 -7.66 -17.04
N LEU A 21 -6.57 -7.25 -17.68
CA LEU A 21 -6.26 -5.83 -17.89
C LEU A 21 -7.04 -5.37 -19.12
N HIS A 22 -8.12 -4.63 -18.90
CA HIS A 22 -8.82 -3.94 -19.98
C HIS A 22 -7.93 -2.79 -20.48
N GLU A 23 -7.63 -2.77 -21.77
CA GLU A 23 -6.92 -1.66 -22.42
C GLU A 23 -7.70 -0.36 -22.18
N TYR A 24 -7.06 0.62 -21.53
CA TYR A 24 -7.57 1.98 -21.45
C TYR A 24 -7.00 2.79 -22.61
N HIS A 25 -7.90 3.23 -23.50
CA HIS A 25 -7.62 4.26 -24.50
C HIS A 25 -7.16 5.55 -23.82
N ALA A 26 -6.00 6.05 -24.25
CA ALA A 26 -5.36 7.26 -23.78
C ALA A 26 -6.18 8.53 -24.10
N TRP A 27 -6.30 9.43 -23.12
CA TRP A 27 -6.71 10.83 -23.31
C TRP A 27 -5.47 11.74 -23.41
N PRO A 28 -5.57 12.89 -24.10
CA PRO A 28 -4.41 13.62 -24.60
C PRO A 28 -3.79 14.46 -23.48
N VAL A 29 -2.58 14.10 -23.07
CA VAL A 29 -1.74 14.94 -22.22
C VAL A 29 -0.76 15.70 -23.10
N SER A 30 -0.67 17.01 -22.87
CA SER A 30 0.14 17.99 -23.59
C SER A 30 1.57 17.52 -23.91
N THR A 31 1.96 17.83 -25.14
CA THR A 31 2.96 17.20 -26.01
C THR A 31 4.44 17.46 -25.67
N SER A 32 4.82 17.82 -24.44
CA SER A 32 6.17 18.42 -24.22
C SER A 32 7.21 17.54 -23.51
N VAL A 33 6.85 16.37 -22.97
CA VAL A 33 7.82 15.44 -22.33
C VAL A 33 8.11 14.21 -23.20
N ILE A 34 7.18 13.84 -24.10
CA ILE A 34 7.28 12.63 -24.93
C ILE A 34 8.23 12.83 -26.12
N GLU A 35 8.37 14.05 -26.64
CA GLU A 35 9.22 14.33 -27.81
C GLU A 35 10.73 14.21 -27.52
N LEU A 36 11.17 14.20 -26.26
CA LEU A 36 12.56 13.90 -25.88
C LEU A 36 12.94 12.41 -26.08
N PHE A 37 11.97 11.54 -26.35
CA PHE A 37 12.15 10.08 -26.44
C PHE A 37 11.82 9.48 -27.82
N ASP A 38 11.66 10.31 -28.85
CA ASP A 38 11.14 9.85 -30.14
C ASP A 38 12.23 9.47 -31.15
N SER A 39 12.70 8.22 -31.03
CA SER A 39 13.17 7.37 -32.15
C SER A 39 13.50 5.93 -31.71
N SER A 40 13.37 5.61 -30.42
CA SER A 40 13.79 4.32 -29.84
C SER A 40 12.75 3.70 -28.90
N TRP A 41 11.46 3.84 -29.19
CA TRP A 41 10.35 3.28 -28.39
C TRP A 41 10.50 1.77 -28.08
N TRP A 42 11.19 1.02 -28.93
CA TRP A 42 11.49 -0.40 -28.73
C TRP A 42 12.59 -0.66 -27.69
N ILE A 43 13.52 0.27 -27.45
CA ILE A 43 14.55 0.19 -26.40
C ILE A 43 13.92 0.29 -24.99
N TRP A 44 12.72 0.87 -24.91
CA TRP A 44 12.03 1.10 -23.64
C TRP A 44 11.00 0.04 -23.26
N ARG A 45 10.58 -0.83 -24.19
CA ARG A 45 9.66 -1.95 -23.89
C ARG A 45 10.33 -2.99 -23.00
N VAL A 46 10.03 -2.95 -21.69
CA VAL A 46 10.25 -4.10 -20.80
C VAL A 46 8.98 -4.93 -20.81
N VAL A 47 9.11 -6.18 -21.24
CA VAL A 47 8.08 -7.18 -21.04
C VAL A 47 8.24 -7.68 -19.61
N VAL A 48 7.20 -7.49 -18.80
CA VAL A 48 7.17 -8.02 -17.43
C VAL A 48 6.52 -9.39 -17.46
N HIS A 49 7.23 -10.40 -16.96
CA HIS A 49 6.67 -11.74 -16.76
C HIS A 49 6.35 -11.94 -15.28
N TYR A 50 5.11 -12.31 -14.98
CA TYR A 50 4.67 -12.57 -13.61
C TYR A 50 4.68 -14.08 -13.35
N THR A 51 5.34 -14.48 -12.27
CA THR A 51 5.24 -15.84 -11.72
C THR A 51 4.58 -15.72 -10.36
N PHE A 52 3.44 -16.40 -10.18
CA PHE A 52 2.72 -16.40 -8.91
C PHE A 52 3.20 -17.54 -8.02
N PHE A 53 3.27 -17.26 -6.72
CA PHE A 53 3.65 -18.23 -5.69
C PHE A 53 2.62 -18.22 -4.58
N THR A 54 2.17 -19.41 -4.17
CA THR A 54 1.31 -19.61 -3.01
C THR A 54 2.07 -20.43 -1.99
N SER A 55 1.90 -20.11 -0.70
CA SER A 55 2.56 -20.81 0.39
C SER A 55 2.35 -22.33 0.28
N PRO A 56 3.43 -23.14 0.36
CA PRO A 56 3.31 -24.58 0.41
C PRO A 56 2.45 -25.02 1.59
N ASN A 57 1.70 -26.12 1.41
CA ASN A 57 0.89 -26.72 2.47
C ASN A 57 1.30 -28.18 2.75
N PRO A 58 2.57 -28.44 3.15
CA PRO A 58 2.98 -29.80 3.51
C PRO A 58 2.20 -30.24 4.77
N ASP A 59 1.63 -31.45 4.73
CA ASP A 59 0.88 -32.06 5.83
C ASP A 59 -0.25 -31.21 6.44
N ASN A 60 -0.92 -30.35 5.65
CA ASN A 60 -1.94 -29.41 6.16
C ASN A 60 -1.41 -28.40 7.22
N LYS A 61 -0.11 -28.09 7.20
CA LYS A 61 0.54 -27.13 8.13
C LYS A 61 0.70 -25.72 7.56
N GLY A 62 0.26 -25.48 6.33
CA GLY A 62 0.23 -24.14 5.74
C GLY A 62 -0.71 -23.21 6.51
N ILE A 63 -0.40 -21.92 6.48
CA ILE A 63 -1.25 -20.90 7.13
C ILE A 63 -2.31 -20.45 6.11
N PRO A 64 -3.61 -20.76 6.34
CA PRO A 64 -4.66 -20.44 5.39
C PRO A 64 -4.89 -18.94 5.24
N SER A 65 -4.70 -18.17 6.31
CA SER A 65 -4.78 -16.71 6.29
C SER A 65 -3.90 -16.08 7.38
N ILE A 66 -3.22 -14.98 7.04
CA ILE A 66 -2.37 -14.24 7.96
C ILE A 66 -3.22 -13.18 8.67
N ASN A 67 -3.46 -13.37 9.97
CA ASN A 67 -4.30 -12.49 10.77
C ASN A 67 -3.53 -11.79 11.90
N SER A 68 -2.23 -12.04 12.02
CA SER A 68 -1.35 -11.42 13.01
C SER A 68 0.10 -11.33 12.52
N PRO A 69 0.96 -10.52 13.17
CA PRO A 69 2.40 -10.54 12.93
C PRO A 69 3.05 -11.91 13.19
N THR A 70 2.51 -12.69 14.13
CA THR A 70 2.97 -14.06 14.41
C THR A 70 2.71 -14.99 13.23
N ASP A 71 1.51 -14.90 12.62
CA ASP A 71 1.17 -15.66 11.42
C ASP A 71 2.07 -15.25 10.25
N ALA A 72 2.38 -13.96 10.11
CA ALA A 72 3.30 -13.47 9.07
C ALA A 72 4.72 -14.03 9.27
N ALA A 73 5.20 -14.11 10.51
CA ALA A 73 6.49 -14.70 10.82
C ALA A 73 6.53 -16.21 10.53
N GLU A 74 5.47 -16.94 10.88
CA GLU A 74 5.39 -18.38 10.59
C GLU A 74 5.24 -18.65 9.08
N SER A 75 4.43 -17.85 8.38
CA SER A 75 4.32 -17.89 6.91
C SER A 75 5.67 -17.69 6.23
N ALA A 76 6.47 -16.74 6.71
CA ALA A 76 7.80 -16.50 6.18
C ALA A 76 8.71 -17.73 6.30
N LYS A 77 8.67 -18.46 7.43
CA LYS A 77 9.45 -19.70 7.64
C LYS A 77 9.02 -20.81 6.68
N ILE A 78 7.71 -20.94 6.43
CA ILE A 78 7.17 -21.96 5.52
C ILE A 78 7.51 -21.63 4.06
N CYS A 79 7.36 -20.36 3.65
CA CYS A 79 7.54 -19.95 2.26
C CYS A 79 9.02 -19.89 1.85
N PHE A 80 9.91 -19.43 2.73
CA PHE A 80 11.28 -19.08 2.36
C PHE A 80 12.10 -20.23 1.74
N PRO A 81 12.07 -21.47 2.26
CA PRO A 81 12.82 -22.59 1.66
C PRO A 81 12.42 -22.89 0.21
N ALA A 82 11.14 -22.69 -0.15
CA ALA A 82 10.65 -22.90 -1.51
C ALA A 82 10.95 -21.72 -2.45
N LEU A 83 11.11 -20.51 -1.90
CA LEU A 83 11.44 -19.31 -2.67
C LEU A 83 12.94 -19.14 -2.91
N GLN A 84 13.80 -19.62 -2.01
CA GLN A 84 15.25 -19.48 -2.11
C GLN A 84 15.82 -19.98 -3.45
N PRO A 85 15.44 -21.16 -3.99
CA PRO A 85 15.90 -21.61 -5.30
C PRO A 85 15.44 -20.71 -6.46
N LEU A 86 14.35 -19.94 -6.29
CA LEU A 86 13.80 -19.08 -7.34
C LEU A 86 14.51 -17.74 -7.45
N VAL A 87 15.37 -17.37 -6.48
CA VAL A 87 16.11 -16.11 -6.46
C VAL A 87 16.94 -15.94 -7.72
N SER A 88 17.62 -16.99 -8.20
CA SER A 88 18.42 -16.95 -9.43
C SER A 88 17.58 -16.66 -10.68
N HIS A 89 16.31 -17.04 -10.68
CA HIS A 89 15.42 -17.02 -11.84
C HIS A 89 14.57 -15.76 -11.99
N HIS A 90 14.59 -14.85 -11.01
CA HIS A 90 13.77 -13.63 -11.04
C HIS A 90 14.60 -12.37 -10.76
N ASP A 91 14.23 -11.27 -11.41
CA ASP A 91 14.85 -9.95 -11.18
C ASP A 91 14.28 -9.25 -9.94
N ALA A 92 13.05 -9.59 -9.55
CA ALA A 92 12.38 -8.97 -8.42
C ALA A 92 11.35 -9.89 -7.75
N PHE A 93 11.07 -9.59 -6.48
CA PHE A 93 10.08 -10.30 -5.66
C PHE A 93 9.12 -9.31 -4.98
N LEU A 94 7.82 -9.57 -5.11
CA LEU A 94 6.77 -8.84 -4.40
C LEU A 94 6.16 -9.76 -3.33
N VAL A 95 6.25 -9.36 -2.06
CA VAL A 95 5.54 -10.06 -0.98
C VAL A 95 4.11 -9.49 -0.86
N ALA A 96 3.13 -10.26 -1.33
CA ALA A 96 1.72 -9.87 -1.39
C ALA A 96 0.95 -10.08 -0.08
N CYS A 97 1.57 -9.76 1.06
CA CYS A 97 0.91 -9.71 2.36
C CYS A 97 1.02 -8.30 2.94
N TYR A 98 -0.10 -7.72 3.37
CA TYR A 98 -0.12 -6.36 3.90
C TYR A 98 0.27 -6.36 5.39
N SER A 99 1.57 -6.48 5.65
CA SER A 99 2.19 -6.38 6.97
C SER A 99 3.66 -6.01 6.81
N ALA A 100 4.36 -5.69 7.92
CA ALA A 100 5.81 -5.73 7.95
C ALA A 100 6.30 -7.19 7.89
N HIS A 101 6.13 -7.81 6.72
CA HIS A 101 6.26 -9.25 6.56
C HIS A 101 7.74 -9.66 6.55
N PRO A 102 8.21 -10.53 7.47
CA PRO A 102 9.63 -10.86 7.60
C PRO A 102 10.28 -11.43 6.31
N LEU A 103 9.47 -12.11 5.49
CA LEU A 103 9.90 -12.63 4.19
C LEU A 103 10.54 -11.58 3.27
N VAL A 104 10.13 -10.31 3.37
CA VAL A 104 10.74 -9.22 2.58
C VAL A 104 12.23 -9.12 2.89
N GLN A 105 12.60 -9.03 4.17
CA GLN A 105 14.00 -8.92 4.56
C GLN A 105 14.78 -10.21 4.30
N MET A 106 14.14 -11.37 4.52
CA MET A 106 14.77 -12.67 4.22
C MET A 106 15.15 -12.79 2.74
N LEU A 107 14.25 -12.40 1.83
CA LEU A 107 14.50 -12.40 0.38
C LEU A 107 15.53 -11.34 -0.02
N LYS A 108 15.53 -10.15 0.59
CA LYS A 108 16.58 -9.13 0.37
C LYS A 108 17.97 -9.69 0.69
N ASN A 109 18.11 -10.31 1.86
CA ASN A 109 19.37 -10.92 2.30
C ASN A 109 19.80 -12.05 1.34
N GLU A 110 18.86 -12.86 0.86
CA GLU A 110 19.18 -13.94 -0.08
C GLU A 110 19.57 -13.43 -1.47
N CYS A 111 18.91 -12.38 -1.95
CA CYS A 111 19.30 -11.68 -3.18
C CYS A 111 20.74 -11.12 -3.08
N GLU A 112 21.11 -10.57 -1.94
CA GLU A 112 22.46 -10.02 -1.70
C GLU A 112 23.54 -11.13 -1.69
N LYS A 113 23.27 -12.28 -1.07
CA LYS A 113 24.16 -13.45 -1.13
C LYS A 113 24.32 -13.97 -2.56
N HIS A 114 23.24 -13.99 -3.34
CA HIS A 114 23.29 -14.42 -4.73
C HIS A 114 24.13 -13.47 -5.59
N ILE A 115 24.12 -12.16 -5.30
CA ILE A 115 24.96 -11.18 -6.00
C ILE A 115 26.44 -11.34 -5.64
N THR A 116 26.75 -11.50 -4.34
CA THR A 116 28.13 -11.58 -3.85
C THR A 116 28.85 -12.88 -4.24
N SER A 117 28.11 -13.98 -4.39
CA SER A 117 28.64 -15.29 -4.82
C SER A 117 28.82 -15.42 -6.34
N ALA A 118 28.19 -14.55 -7.13
CA ALA A 118 28.30 -14.58 -8.59
C ALA A 118 29.61 -13.88 -9.06
N THR A 119 30.68 -14.66 -9.25
CA THR A 119 32.01 -14.18 -9.71
C THR A 119 32.07 -13.74 -11.19
N GLY A 120 30.92 -13.51 -11.82
CA GLY A 120 30.79 -13.21 -13.25
C GLY A 120 30.22 -11.82 -13.55
N ARG A 121 30.56 -11.30 -14.73
CA ARG A 121 30.20 -9.98 -15.30
C ARG A 121 28.69 -9.76 -15.59
N GLY A 122 27.80 -10.50 -14.92
CA GLY A 122 26.36 -10.57 -15.22
C GLY A 122 25.41 -10.58 -14.01
N SER A 123 25.90 -10.36 -12.78
CA SER A 123 25.03 -10.29 -11.61
C SER A 123 24.25 -8.97 -11.56
N ARG A 124 23.05 -8.95 -12.15
CA ARG A 124 22.13 -7.82 -12.00
C ARG A 124 21.59 -7.77 -10.57
N LYS A 125 21.46 -6.55 -10.02
CA LYS A 125 20.83 -6.31 -8.74
C LYS A 125 19.39 -6.81 -8.77
N LYS A 126 18.99 -7.53 -7.71
CA LYS A 126 17.63 -8.06 -7.53
C LYS A 126 16.90 -7.18 -6.51
N TYR A 127 15.60 -6.97 -6.71
CA TYR A 127 14.82 -6.06 -5.88
C TYR A 127 13.69 -6.79 -5.15
N VAL A 128 13.42 -6.39 -3.92
CA VAL A 128 12.37 -6.99 -3.11
C VAL A 128 11.62 -5.90 -2.36
N THR A 129 10.30 -5.96 -2.40
CA THR A 129 9.42 -5.14 -1.55
C THR A 129 8.19 -5.96 -1.14
N GLY A 130 7.54 -5.58 -0.04
CA GLY A 130 6.17 -5.99 0.24
C GLY A 130 5.17 -4.93 -0.23
N ILE A 131 3.90 -5.34 -0.31
CA ILE A 131 2.80 -4.43 -0.64
C ILE A 131 2.57 -3.37 0.44
N PHE A 132 2.97 -3.65 1.68
CA PHE A 132 2.96 -2.69 2.79
C PHE A 132 3.94 -1.53 2.54
N GLU A 133 5.23 -1.83 2.33
CA GLU A 133 6.26 -0.81 2.11
C GLU A 133 5.98 0.00 0.85
N ALA A 134 5.55 -0.67 -0.21
CA ALA A 134 5.20 -0.01 -1.47
C ALA A 134 4.02 0.95 -1.30
N SER A 135 3.00 0.57 -0.53
CA SER A 135 1.85 1.45 -0.24
C SER A 135 2.26 2.70 0.52
N CYS A 136 3.13 2.56 1.52
CA CYS A 136 3.67 3.69 2.26
C CYS A 136 4.47 4.62 1.35
N LEU A 137 5.37 4.07 0.52
CA LEU A 137 6.20 4.83 -0.40
C LEU A 137 5.37 5.62 -1.42
N VAL A 138 4.42 4.95 -2.08
CA VAL A 138 3.53 5.59 -3.05
C VAL A 138 2.65 6.65 -2.39
N SER A 139 2.12 6.37 -1.21
CA SER A 139 1.31 7.34 -0.46
C SER A 139 2.09 8.61 -0.14
N LEU A 140 3.35 8.50 0.27
CA LEU A 140 4.21 9.67 0.48
C LEU A 140 4.47 10.45 -0.81
N GLY A 141 4.60 9.78 -1.95
CA GLY A 141 4.76 10.45 -3.25
C GLY A 141 3.50 11.18 -3.72
N LEU A 142 2.32 10.64 -3.40
CA LEU A 142 1.02 11.23 -3.74
C LEU A 142 0.62 12.36 -2.81
N VAL A 143 0.95 12.22 -1.53
CA VAL A 143 0.74 13.26 -0.52
C VAL A 143 1.87 14.28 -0.67
N GLY A 144 1.67 15.26 -1.55
CA GLY A 144 2.63 16.35 -1.75
C GLY A 144 2.95 17.10 -0.44
N ASN A 145 4.09 17.78 -0.40
CA ASN A 145 4.40 18.74 0.66
C ASN A 145 3.45 19.93 0.51
N ALA A 146 2.31 19.93 1.21
CA ALA A 146 1.49 21.13 1.35
C ALA A 146 2.18 22.12 2.29
N SER A 147 3.27 22.72 1.79
CA SER A 147 4.04 23.76 2.46
C SER A 147 4.65 24.71 1.43
N SER A 148 3.86 25.25 0.50
CA SER A 148 4.27 26.44 -0.28
C SER A 148 3.19 26.93 -1.25
N SER A 149 2.09 27.47 -0.72
CA SER A 149 1.28 28.44 -1.47
C SER A 149 0.86 29.60 -0.57
N SER A 150 1.85 30.31 -0.06
CA SER A 150 1.73 31.72 0.35
C SER A 150 3.11 32.38 0.32
N SER A 151 3.64 32.55 -0.89
CA SER A 151 4.68 33.55 -1.13
C SER A 151 4.05 34.93 -0.98
N SER A 152 4.10 35.48 0.23
CA SER A 152 4.10 36.93 0.41
C SER A 152 4.95 37.26 1.62
N SER A 153 6.20 37.62 1.29
CA SER A 153 7.10 38.44 2.07
C SER A 153 6.38 39.36 3.07
N LYS A 154 6.60 39.13 4.37
CA LYS A 154 6.94 40.19 5.32
C LYS A 154 7.45 39.61 6.63
N THR A 155 8.49 40.28 7.09
CA THR A 155 9.36 40.03 8.23
C THR A 155 8.71 40.34 9.60
N LEU A 156 9.42 39.90 10.65
CA LEU A 156 9.39 40.22 12.08
C LEU A 156 8.56 39.29 13.00
N ASP A 157 9.32 38.56 13.82
CA ASP A 157 9.19 38.34 15.26
C ASP A 157 7.80 38.38 15.88
N THR A 158 7.36 37.23 16.41
CA THR A 158 6.93 37.09 17.82
C THR A 158 6.59 35.63 18.12
N ASP A 159 7.02 35.18 19.30
CA ASP A 159 6.60 33.96 19.98
C ASP A 159 5.10 33.69 19.77
N SER A 160 4.79 32.68 18.96
CA SER A 160 3.46 32.12 18.83
C SER A 160 3.57 30.59 18.76
N SER A 161 3.68 30.02 19.96
CA SER A 161 3.33 28.64 20.25
C SER A 161 1.96 28.29 19.66
N ASP A 162 1.89 27.10 19.05
CA ASP A 162 0.66 26.38 18.71
C ASP A 162 -0.13 26.84 17.46
N THR A 163 0.54 27.05 16.33
CA THR A 163 -0.12 26.84 15.03
C THR A 163 -0.01 25.37 14.63
N ASN A 164 -1.08 24.62 14.89
CA ASN A 164 -1.29 23.22 14.48
C ASN A 164 -1.23 23.06 12.95
N ASN A 165 -0.06 23.10 12.33
CA ASN A 165 0.11 22.81 10.91
C ASN A 165 -0.08 21.30 10.66
N HIS A 166 -1.32 20.86 10.44
CA HIS A 166 -1.62 19.46 10.15
C HIS A 166 -1.20 19.18 8.71
N GLY A 167 0.03 18.70 8.54
CA GLY A 167 0.54 18.29 7.23
C GLY A 167 -0.38 17.24 6.62
N LEU A 168 -0.59 17.33 5.30
CA LEU A 168 -1.30 16.30 4.57
C LEU A 168 -0.60 14.95 4.75
N GLY A 169 -1.37 13.88 4.77
CA GLY A 169 -0.86 12.56 5.09
C GLY A 169 -1.71 11.44 4.51
N PHE A 170 -1.39 10.23 4.92
CA PHE A 170 -2.07 9.02 4.51
C PHE A 170 -2.50 8.20 5.71
N GLY A 171 -3.34 7.21 5.48
CA GLY A 171 -3.73 6.23 6.47
C GLY A 171 -4.00 4.87 5.84
N ILE A 172 -4.26 3.88 6.67
CA ILE A 172 -4.50 2.50 6.23
C ILE A 172 -5.89 2.06 6.69
N VAL A 173 -6.63 1.36 5.82
CA VAL A 173 -7.82 0.60 6.21
C VAL A 173 -7.49 -0.89 6.11
N SER A 174 -7.52 -1.61 7.22
CA SER A 174 -7.12 -3.04 7.29
C SER A 174 -8.24 -3.92 7.87
N THR A 175 -7.94 -5.19 8.15
CA THR A 175 -8.91 -6.23 8.52
C THR A 175 -9.24 -6.24 10.01
N GLY A 176 -8.48 -7.01 10.80
CA GLY A 176 -8.71 -7.26 12.22
C GLY A 176 -8.01 -6.25 13.13
N LYS A 177 -8.56 -6.05 14.33
CA LYS A 177 -8.12 -5.01 15.29
C LYS A 177 -6.63 -5.04 15.64
N ILE A 178 -6.01 -6.22 15.66
CA ILE A 178 -4.57 -6.38 15.93
C ILE A 178 -3.68 -5.59 14.95
N TRP A 179 -4.16 -5.34 13.73
CA TRP A 179 -3.43 -4.60 12.72
C TRP A 179 -3.34 -3.10 12.99
N GLU A 180 -4.24 -2.50 13.79
CA GLU A 180 -4.19 -1.06 14.06
C GLU A 180 -2.87 -0.66 14.71
N GLU A 181 -2.49 -1.39 15.76
CA GLU A 181 -1.23 -1.16 16.48
C GLU A 181 -0.03 -1.69 15.70
N ALA A 182 -0.13 -2.91 15.14
CA ALA A 182 0.98 -3.54 14.44
C ALA A 182 1.41 -2.75 13.20
N LEU A 183 0.45 -2.30 12.37
CA LEU A 183 0.74 -1.47 11.20
C LEU A 183 1.15 -0.06 11.62
N GLY A 184 0.63 0.48 12.72
CA GLY A 184 1.07 1.76 13.25
C GLY A 184 2.56 1.77 13.61
N ARG A 185 3.02 0.74 14.34
CA ARG A 185 4.44 0.55 14.66
C ARG A 185 5.28 0.33 13.39
N ALA A 186 4.81 -0.52 12.49
CA ALA A 186 5.50 -0.82 11.23
C ALA A 186 5.70 0.43 10.35
N VAL A 187 4.71 1.32 10.26
CA VAL A 187 4.85 2.56 9.47
C VAL A 187 5.90 3.47 10.11
N ASN A 188 5.86 3.66 11.43
CA ASN A 188 6.85 4.51 12.11
C ASN A 188 8.28 3.99 11.93
N GLU A 189 8.46 2.67 12.01
CA GLU A 189 9.74 2.02 11.73
C GLU A 189 10.18 2.22 10.27
N PHE A 190 9.29 1.97 9.31
CA PHE A 190 9.56 2.16 7.88
C PHE A 190 9.91 3.61 7.53
N LEU A 191 9.29 4.58 8.20
CA LEU A 191 9.56 6.02 8.01
C LEU A 191 10.78 6.52 8.80
N GLY A 192 11.44 5.67 9.59
CA GLY A 192 12.58 6.05 10.43
C GLY A 192 12.23 7.00 11.58
N LEU A 193 10.96 7.01 12.03
CA LEU A 193 10.48 7.89 13.11
C LEU A 193 10.73 7.34 14.53
N GLY A 194 11.32 6.14 14.65
CA GLY A 194 11.62 5.49 15.93
C GLY A 194 10.37 4.97 16.65
N LEU A 195 10.56 3.98 17.52
CA LEU A 195 9.58 3.58 18.53
C LEU A 195 9.94 4.38 19.78
N GLU A 196 9.11 5.35 20.19
CA GLU A 196 9.34 6.03 21.46
C GLU A 196 9.12 5.01 22.60
N SER A 197 10.22 4.49 23.13
CA SER A 197 10.21 3.50 24.22
C SER A 197 10.04 4.10 25.62
N ASP A 198 9.93 5.43 25.77
CA ASP A 198 9.83 6.06 27.09
C ASP A 198 8.79 7.17 27.14
N SER A 199 7.68 6.89 27.82
CA SER A 199 6.58 7.81 28.10
C SER A 199 6.93 8.91 29.11
N THR A 200 8.18 9.36 29.20
CA THR A 200 8.65 10.26 30.27
C THR A 200 9.46 11.47 29.82
N SER A 201 9.63 11.73 28.51
CA SER A 201 10.21 13.00 28.06
C SER A 201 9.51 13.59 26.81
N LEU A 202 8.27 14.03 27.02
CA LEU A 202 7.60 14.98 26.14
C LEU A 202 8.32 16.35 26.19
N SER A 203 9.46 16.47 25.51
CA SER A 203 9.87 17.73 24.85
C SER A 203 11.17 17.57 24.07
N LYS A 204 11.14 18.11 22.84
CA LYS A 204 12.31 18.54 22.06
C LYS A 204 13.26 17.45 21.56
N ARG A 205 12.87 16.79 20.46
CA ARG A 205 13.74 16.68 19.28
C ARG A 205 12.92 16.34 18.01
N SER A 206 12.85 17.32 17.10
CA SER A 206 12.36 17.24 15.71
C SER A 206 10.84 17.19 15.45
N GLY A 207 10.14 18.28 15.81
CA GLY A 207 9.34 19.15 14.91
C GLY A 207 8.64 18.65 13.64
N GLY A 208 8.27 17.39 13.49
CA GLY A 208 7.50 16.89 12.34
C GLY A 208 6.47 15.87 12.79
N ARG A 209 5.21 16.29 12.96
CA ARG A 209 4.11 15.32 13.10
C ARG A 209 4.09 14.42 11.86
N GLY A 210 4.16 13.11 12.06
CA GLY A 210 4.25 12.15 10.96
C GLY A 210 3.11 12.32 9.96
N ARG A 211 3.39 12.09 8.67
CA ARG A 211 2.38 12.10 7.58
C ARG A 211 1.45 10.88 7.63
N PHE A 212 1.40 10.16 8.73
CA PHE A 212 0.60 8.95 8.90
C PHE A 212 -0.48 9.19 9.97
N TYR A 213 -1.74 9.14 9.55
CA TYR A 213 -2.90 9.41 10.40
C TYR A 213 -3.40 8.18 11.18
N GLY A 214 -2.81 7.01 10.94
CA GLY A 214 -3.14 5.77 11.64
C GLY A 214 -3.73 4.71 10.73
N CYS A 215 -4.09 3.59 11.36
CA CYS A 215 -4.77 2.47 10.73
C CYS A 215 -6.15 2.28 11.38
N GLU A 216 -7.18 2.11 10.56
CA GLU A 216 -8.54 1.75 10.98
C GLU A 216 -8.88 0.37 10.42
N THR A 217 -9.76 -0.36 11.11
CA THR A 217 -10.08 -1.75 10.73
C THR A 217 -11.53 -1.96 10.39
N THR A 218 -11.83 -2.87 9.46
CA THR A 218 -13.20 -3.30 9.13
C THR A 218 -13.82 -4.16 10.24
N GLY A 219 -12.98 -4.71 11.12
CA GLY A 219 -13.38 -5.66 12.15
C GLY A 219 -13.67 -7.05 11.58
N LEU A 220 -13.16 -7.35 10.39
CA LEU A 220 -13.19 -8.67 9.75
C LEU A 220 -11.81 -9.29 9.86
N ASN A 221 -11.70 -10.61 9.88
CA ASN A 221 -10.44 -11.30 9.59
C ASN A 221 -10.24 -11.41 8.05
N ALA A 222 -9.06 -11.88 7.63
CA ALA A 222 -8.74 -11.93 6.20
C ALA A 222 -9.62 -12.92 5.41
N SER A 223 -10.09 -14.00 6.02
CA SER A 223 -10.98 -14.98 5.38
C SER A 223 -12.41 -14.43 5.24
N GLU A 224 -12.91 -13.74 6.26
CA GLU A 224 -14.24 -13.11 6.26
C GLU A 224 -14.43 -12.06 5.15
N LEU A 225 -13.36 -11.45 4.65
CA LEU A 225 -13.44 -10.56 3.47
C LEU A 225 -13.94 -11.29 2.20
N HIS A 226 -13.77 -12.60 2.12
CA HIS A 226 -14.16 -13.42 0.97
C HIS A 226 -15.42 -14.24 1.21
N ASP A 227 -15.70 -14.60 2.48
CA ASP A 227 -16.83 -15.46 2.85
C ASP A 227 -18.12 -14.68 3.10
N LEU A 228 -18.01 -13.41 3.49
CA LEU A 228 -19.18 -12.57 3.76
C LEU A 228 -19.82 -12.03 2.47
N PRO A 229 -21.14 -11.73 2.49
CA PRO A 229 -21.79 -11.05 1.38
C PRO A 229 -21.10 -9.73 1.03
N ALA A 230 -20.93 -9.47 -0.27
CA ALA A 230 -20.20 -8.30 -0.77
C ALA A 230 -20.71 -6.97 -0.18
N GLU A 231 -22.01 -6.84 0.05
CA GLU A 231 -22.61 -5.63 0.62
C GLU A 231 -22.19 -5.40 2.08
N GLU A 232 -22.02 -6.46 2.88
CA GLU A 232 -21.57 -6.34 4.26
C GLU A 232 -20.08 -5.98 4.34
N VAL A 233 -19.27 -6.58 3.45
CA VAL A 233 -17.85 -6.21 3.29
C VAL A 233 -17.73 -4.74 2.88
N ARG A 234 -18.51 -4.31 1.89
CA ARG A 234 -18.58 -2.92 1.40
C ARG A 234 -18.93 -1.97 2.54
N ARG A 235 -19.99 -2.24 3.28
CA ARG A 235 -20.44 -1.43 4.42
C ARG A 235 -19.36 -1.26 5.48
N LYS A 236 -18.69 -2.36 5.88
CA LYS A 236 -17.59 -2.33 6.86
C LYS A 236 -16.36 -1.58 6.36
N MET A 237 -16.05 -1.69 5.07
CA MET A 237 -14.98 -0.93 4.42
C MET A 237 -15.26 0.57 4.45
N MET A 238 -16.48 0.97 4.13
CA MET A 238 -16.91 2.36 4.22
C MET A 238 -16.81 2.87 5.66
N ASP A 239 -17.31 2.14 6.64
CA ASP A 239 -17.27 2.54 8.05
C ASP A 239 -15.84 2.77 8.56
N ALA A 240 -14.90 1.90 8.22
CA ALA A 240 -13.49 2.06 8.56
C ALA A 240 -12.86 3.28 7.87
N THR A 241 -13.19 3.49 6.59
CA THR A 241 -12.76 4.67 5.81
C THR A 241 -13.24 5.97 6.44
N ARG A 242 -14.53 6.05 6.83
CA ARG A 242 -15.08 7.24 7.50
C ARG A 242 -14.35 7.52 8.81
N ARG A 243 -14.09 6.50 9.64
CA ARG A 243 -13.30 6.68 10.87
C ARG A 243 -11.90 7.22 10.57
N LEU A 244 -11.23 6.71 9.54
CA LEU A 244 -9.89 7.16 9.17
C LEU A 244 -9.88 8.63 8.74
N LEU A 245 -10.84 9.05 7.92
CA LEU A 245 -10.99 10.45 7.51
C LEU A 245 -11.24 11.37 8.70
N ARG A 246 -12.02 10.91 9.69
CA ARG A 246 -12.29 11.66 10.93
C ARG A 246 -11.04 11.83 11.81
N ARG A 247 -10.12 10.86 11.81
CA ARG A 247 -8.82 11.01 12.51
C ARG A 247 -7.99 12.15 11.95
N GLY A 248 -8.06 12.37 10.64
CA GLY A 248 -7.40 13.50 9.97
C GLY A 248 -8.23 14.76 9.86
N ARG A 249 -9.35 14.88 10.59
CA ARG A 249 -10.26 16.02 10.49
C ARG A 249 -9.51 17.32 10.81
N ILE A 250 -9.58 18.27 9.89
CA ILE A 250 -9.04 19.62 10.08
C ILE A 250 -10.14 20.45 10.74
N THR A 251 -9.96 20.83 12.01
CA THR A 251 -10.87 21.75 12.68
C THR A 251 -10.48 23.19 12.31
N ALA A 252 -11.41 23.92 11.73
CA ALA A 252 -11.22 25.32 11.40
C ALA A 252 -11.17 26.18 12.68
N SER A 253 -10.00 26.28 13.32
CA SER A 253 -9.73 27.41 14.22
C SER A 253 -9.14 28.62 13.47
N SER A 254 -8.63 28.43 12.25
CA SER A 254 -8.17 29.53 11.40
C SER A 254 -9.24 29.91 10.38
N SER A 255 -9.88 31.05 10.64
CA SER A 255 -10.86 31.73 9.79
C SER A 255 -10.40 31.98 8.34
N ALA A 256 -9.11 31.82 8.04
CA ALA A 256 -8.52 32.01 6.71
C ALA A 256 -8.91 30.94 5.67
N LEU A 257 -9.25 29.69 6.07
CA LEU A 257 -9.67 28.64 5.12
C LEU A 257 -11.19 28.62 4.83
N ARG A 258 -12.00 29.40 5.56
CA ARG A 258 -13.47 29.38 5.42
C ARG A 258 -13.97 29.99 4.11
N GLN A 259 -13.16 30.79 3.41
CA GLN A 259 -13.61 31.53 2.22
C GLN A 259 -13.41 30.80 0.88
N ALA A 260 -12.73 29.65 0.85
CA ALA A 260 -12.50 28.90 -0.40
C ALA A 260 -13.46 27.72 -0.61
N SER A 261 -14.20 27.29 0.41
CA SER A 261 -15.00 26.06 0.36
C SER A 261 -16.50 26.37 0.42
N GLY A 262 -17.18 26.35 -0.73
CA GLY A 262 -18.64 26.45 -0.84
C GLY A 262 -19.39 25.19 -0.38
N GLY A 263 -19.06 24.63 0.80
CA GLY A 263 -19.69 23.43 1.36
C GLY A 263 -19.59 23.34 2.89
N ASP A 264 -20.18 22.30 3.51
CA ASP A 264 -20.35 22.03 4.97
C ASP A 264 -19.04 21.97 5.81
N GLY A 265 -17.91 22.48 5.31
CA GLY A 265 -16.69 22.70 6.09
C GLY A 265 -15.96 21.44 6.57
N ARG A 266 -16.36 20.23 6.13
CA ARG A 266 -15.69 18.97 6.48
C ARG A 266 -14.48 18.77 5.58
N SER A 267 -13.29 18.79 6.17
CA SER A 267 -12.05 18.49 5.46
C SER A 267 -11.20 17.51 6.28
N SER A 268 -10.48 16.66 5.56
CA SER A 268 -9.51 15.74 6.14
C SER A 268 -8.13 15.99 5.54
N ALA A 269 -7.11 15.94 6.39
CA ALA A 269 -5.72 15.93 6.01
C ALA A 269 -5.25 14.55 5.49
N VAL A 270 -6.08 13.50 5.60
CA VAL A 270 -5.85 12.23 4.90
C VAL A 270 -6.12 12.42 3.41
N LYS A 271 -5.06 12.35 2.59
CA LYS A 271 -5.09 12.48 1.13
C LYS A 271 -4.69 11.22 0.39
N ALA A 272 -4.28 10.17 1.11
CA ALA A 272 -4.15 8.83 0.56
C ALA A 272 -4.66 7.79 1.57
N ILE A 273 -5.36 6.77 1.08
CA ILE A 273 -5.84 5.64 1.87
C ILE A 273 -5.32 4.36 1.24
N CYS A 274 -4.52 3.62 1.99
CA CYS A 274 -4.03 2.32 1.58
C CYS A 274 -5.04 1.22 1.88
N LEU A 275 -5.25 0.33 0.91
CA LEU A 275 -5.98 -0.93 1.10
C LEU A 275 -5.09 -1.93 1.85
N GLY A 276 -5.33 -2.07 3.15
CA GLY A 276 -4.49 -2.74 4.13
C GLY A 276 -4.59 -4.27 4.15
N CYS A 277 -4.96 -4.89 3.03
CA CYS A 277 -5.00 -6.34 2.84
C CYS A 277 -5.01 -6.65 1.34
N ALA A 278 -4.32 -7.72 0.91
CA ALA A 278 -4.33 -8.14 -0.49
C ALA A 278 -5.74 -8.54 -0.98
N GLY A 279 -6.59 -9.05 -0.08
CA GLY A 279 -7.99 -9.38 -0.38
C GLY A 279 -8.92 -8.17 -0.55
N MET A 280 -8.43 -6.94 -0.32
CA MET A 280 -9.21 -5.71 -0.50
C MET A 280 -9.12 -5.11 -1.91
N VAL A 281 -8.32 -5.70 -2.81
CA VAL A 281 -8.26 -5.29 -4.22
C VAL A 281 -9.66 -5.39 -4.84
N GLY A 282 -10.12 -4.32 -5.50
CA GLY A 282 -11.48 -4.22 -6.04
C GLY A 282 -12.47 -3.47 -5.14
N LEU A 283 -12.10 -3.15 -3.89
CA LEU A 283 -12.93 -2.37 -2.96
C LEU A 283 -12.71 -0.85 -3.06
N GLU A 284 -12.03 -0.36 -4.10
CA GLU A 284 -11.77 1.07 -4.33
C GLU A 284 -13.06 1.88 -4.42
N SER A 285 -14.12 1.32 -5.01
CA SER A 285 -15.43 1.99 -5.11
C SER A 285 -16.04 2.26 -3.74
N ALA A 286 -15.96 1.30 -2.82
CA ALA A 286 -16.45 1.44 -1.45
C ALA A 286 -15.71 2.55 -0.69
N VAL A 287 -14.37 2.59 -0.81
CA VAL A 287 -13.55 3.64 -0.20
C VAL A 287 -13.88 5.00 -0.82
N ARG A 288 -14.01 5.07 -2.15
CA ARG A 288 -14.35 6.31 -2.86
C ARG A 288 -15.71 6.85 -2.42
N GLU A 289 -16.72 6.00 -2.35
CA GLU A 289 -18.06 6.36 -1.89
C GLU A 289 -18.04 6.92 -0.46
N ALA A 290 -17.33 6.24 0.45
CA ALA A 290 -17.15 6.73 1.82
C ALA A 290 -16.42 8.09 1.89
N CYS A 291 -15.44 8.33 1.02
CA CYS A 291 -14.78 9.63 0.92
C CYS A 291 -15.74 10.74 0.46
N LEU A 292 -16.56 10.47 -0.57
CA LEU A 292 -17.55 11.42 -1.08
C LEU A 292 -18.59 11.78 -0.01
N GLU A 293 -19.12 10.77 0.69
CA GLU A 293 -20.12 10.96 1.74
C GLU A 293 -19.56 11.68 2.97
N GLU A 294 -18.40 11.27 3.48
CA GLU A 294 -17.87 11.81 4.74
C GLU A 294 -17.34 13.23 4.57
N LEU A 295 -16.77 13.57 3.41
CA LEU A 295 -16.24 14.90 3.12
C LEU A 295 -17.30 15.85 2.55
N GLY A 296 -18.43 15.34 2.07
CA GLY A 296 -19.58 16.13 1.63
C GLY A 296 -19.34 17.01 0.40
N SER A 297 -18.24 16.80 -0.32
CA SER A 297 -17.90 17.48 -1.57
C SER A 297 -17.24 16.48 -2.52
N GLU A 298 -17.68 16.50 -3.79
CA GLU A 298 -17.14 15.65 -4.83
C GLU A 298 -15.63 15.90 -5.06
N GLU A 299 -15.23 17.16 -5.07
CA GLU A 299 -13.82 17.55 -5.19
C GLU A 299 -12.99 17.01 -4.02
N ALA A 300 -13.46 17.22 -2.78
CA ALA A 300 -12.74 16.76 -1.60
C ALA A 300 -12.66 15.23 -1.53
N GLY A 301 -13.75 14.55 -1.88
CA GLY A 301 -13.83 13.10 -1.98
C GLY A 301 -12.88 12.55 -3.03
N ASN A 302 -12.88 13.10 -4.25
CA ASN A 302 -12.02 12.66 -5.36
C ASN A 302 -10.53 12.95 -5.14
N ASN A 303 -10.20 13.99 -4.37
CA ASN A 303 -8.83 14.35 -4.02
C ASN A 303 -8.15 13.40 -3.00
N VAL A 304 -8.86 12.38 -2.49
CA VAL A 304 -8.24 11.31 -1.70
C VAL A 304 -7.78 10.19 -2.64
N ALA A 305 -6.48 9.96 -2.73
CA ALA A 305 -5.94 8.83 -3.48
C ALA A 305 -6.26 7.50 -2.77
N ILE A 306 -6.57 6.47 -3.54
CA ILE A 306 -6.79 5.11 -3.03
C ILE A 306 -5.63 4.25 -3.53
N VAL A 307 -4.86 3.69 -2.59
CA VAL A 307 -3.62 2.98 -2.89
C VAL A 307 -3.85 1.48 -2.74
N ASP A 308 -3.89 0.81 -3.88
CA ASP A 308 -3.81 -0.65 -3.98
C ASP A 308 -2.35 -1.08 -3.84
N GLY A 309 -2.04 -1.81 -2.77
CA GLY A 309 -0.67 -2.22 -2.46
C GLY A 309 -0.05 -3.17 -3.47
N VAL A 310 -0.85 -3.97 -4.19
CA VAL A 310 -0.35 -4.86 -5.24
C VAL A 310 0.10 -4.03 -6.43
N LYS A 311 -0.74 -3.11 -6.90
CA LYS A 311 -0.40 -2.17 -7.99
C LYS A 311 0.80 -1.30 -7.63
N ALA A 312 0.83 -0.77 -6.40
CA ALA A 312 1.95 -0.01 -5.88
C ALA A 312 3.25 -0.82 -5.88
N GLY A 313 3.20 -2.06 -5.39
CA GLY A 313 4.35 -2.96 -5.35
C GLY A 313 4.91 -3.29 -6.73
N VAL A 314 4.04 -3.62 -7.68
CA VAL A 314 4.42 -3.85 -9.08
C VAL A 314 5.06 -2.60 -9.69
N GLY A 315 4.45 -1.42 -9.50
CA GLY A 315 4.98 -0.16 -10.03
C GLY A 315 6.37 0.20 -9.46
N VAL A 316 6.55 0.03 -8.14
CA VAL A 316 7.84 0.25 -7.47
C VAL A 316 8.91 -0.71 -8.01
N LEU A 317 8.63 -2.01 -8.06
CA LEU A 317 9.59 -3.00 -8.56
C LEU A 317 9.92 -2.80 -10.03
N TYR A 318 8.91 -2.50 -10.86
CA TYR A 318 9.12 -2.19 -12.26
C TYR A 318 10.07 -1.01 -12.44
N GLY A 319 9.84 0.09 -11.70
CA GLY A 319 10.73 1.25 -11.72
C GLY A 319 12.16 0.92 -11.27
N LEU A 320 12.30 0.16 -10.18
CA LEU A 320 13.61 -0.27 -9.67
C LEU A 320 14.37 -1.14 -10.68
N VAL A 321 13.73 -2.17 -11.23
CA VAL A 321 14.32 -3.10 -12.21
C VAL A 321 14.67 -2.37 -13.51
N LYS A 322 13.76 -1.53 -14.01
CA LYS A 322 13.93 -0.83 -15.28
C LYS A 322 15.06 0.20 -15.21
N CYS A 323 15.14 0.95 -14.12
CA CYS A 323 16.13 2.02 -13.95
C CYS A 323 17.48 1.51 -13.42
N GLY A 324 17.52 0.35 -12.76
CA GLY A 324 18.76 -0.23 -12.26
C GLY A 324 19.36 0.52 -11.06
N PHE A 325 18.52 1.06 -10.18
CA PHE A 325 18.93 1.79 -8.97
C PHE A 325 19.75 0.96 -7.96
#